data_AF-A0A348YK20-F1
#
_entry.id   AF-A0A348YK20-F1
#
_cell.length_a   1.000
_cell.length_b   1.000
_cell.length_c   1.000
_cell.angle_alpha   90.00
_cell.angle_beta   90.00
_cell.angle_gamma   90.00
#
_symmetry.space_group_name_H-M   'P 1'
#
loop_
_entity.id
_entity.type
_entity.pdbx_description
1 polymer ?
#
loop_
_entity_poly.entity_id
_entity_poly.type
_entity_poly.pdbx_seq_one_letter_code
_entity_poly.pdbx_strand_id
1 'polypeptide(L)' 'GRGNLKAEYEGENAFRTSNPKVFAAGDGRRGQSLVVYAIAEGRRCAEAVNSFLREEN' A
#
# COMPACT_ATOMS: atom_id res chain seq x y z
N GLY A 1 15.67 13.61 5.36
CA GLY A 1 15.09 13.78 4.02
C GLY A 1 13.74 13.09 3.97
N ARG A 2 12.80 13.57 3.15
CA ARG A 2 11.51 12.89 2.95
C ARG A 2 11.74 11.66 2.06
N GLY A 3 11.82 10.48 2.67
CA GLY A 3 11.79 9.21 1.96
C GLY A 3 10.36 8.74 1.71
N ASN A 4 10.19 7.79 0.80
CA ASN A 4 8.89 7.17 0.56
C ASN A 4 8.40 6.42 1.81
N LEU A 5 7.08 6.27 1.94
CA LEU A 5 6.45 5.44 2.95
C LEU A 5 6.88 4.00 2.75
N LYS A 6 7.41 3.39 3.82
CA LYS A 6 7.76 1.97 3.82
C LYS A 6 6.49 1.15 3.90
N ALA A 7 6.15 0.51 2.79
CA ALA A 7 5.12 -0.52 2.71
C ALA A 7 5.50 -1.52 1.61
N GLU A 8 5.37 -2.80 1.93
CA GLU A 8 5.70 -3.90 1.03
C GLU A 8 4.75 -3.90 -0.18
N TYR A 9 5.20 -4.43 -1.31
CA TYR A 9 4.35 -4.49 -2.51
C TYR A 9 3.53 -5.79 -2.58
N GLU A 10 4.03 -6.85 -1.95
CA GLU A 10 3.48 -8.21 -1.97
C GLU A 10 3.60 -8.82 -0.56
N GLY A 11 2.99 -9.99 -0.36
CA GLY A 11 2.98 -10.70 0.92
C GLY A 11 1.78 -10.34 1.81
N GLU A 12 1.71 -10.96 2.98
CA GLU A 12 0.61 -10.77 3.94
C GLU A 12 0.50 -9.31 4.44
N ASN A 13 1.63 -8.59 4.44
CA ASN A 13 1.73 -7.19 4.84
C ASN A 13 1.77 -6.21 3.66
N ALA A 14 1.38 -6.64 2.46
CA ALA A 14 1.35 -5.78 1.29
C ALA A 14 0.61 -4.47 1.58
N PHE A 15 1.22 -3.36 1.17
CA PHE A 15 0.75 -1.98 1.30
C PHE A 15 0.58 -1.46 2.72
N ARG A 16 0.82 -2.26 3.77
CA ARG A 16 0.73 -1.82 5.17
C ARG A 16 1.92 -0.93 5.53
N THR A 17 1.63 0.16 6.23
CA THR A 17 2.68 0.99 6.86
C THR A 17 2.97 0.50 8.27
N SER A 18 3.96 1.11 8.93
CA SER A 18 4.23 0.86 10.35
C SER A 18 3.11 1.31 11.29
N ASN A 19 2.18 2.15 10.84
CA ASN A 19 1.02 2.55 11.62
C ASN A 19 -0.13 1.58 11.34
N PRO A 20 -0.67 0.88 12.36
CA PRO A 20 -1.80 -0.02 12.19
C PRO A 20 -2.97 0.68 11.47
N LYS A 21 -3.64 -0.07 10.59
CA LYS A 21 -4.79 0.41 9.79
C LYS A 21 -4.46 1.53 8.79
N VAL A 22 -3.19 1.85 8.57
CA VAL A 22 -2.73 2.81 7.56
C VAL A 22 -1.96 2.10 6.46
N PHE A 23 -2.35 2.35 5.21
CA PHE A 23 -1.79 1.74 4.01
C PHE A 23 -1.25 2.82 3.05
N ALA A 24 -0.30 2.46 2.19
CA ALA A 24 0.33 3.37 1.24
C ALA A 24 0.47 2.73 -0.14
N ALA A 25 0.31 3.53 -1.21
CA ALA A 25 0.43 3.12 -2.60
C ALA A 25 0.90 4.28 -3.49
N GLY A 26 1.31 3.97 -4.72
CA GLY A 26 1.69 4.98 -5.73
C GLY A 26 2.97 5.72 -5.35
N ASP A 27 3.12 6.95 -5.82
CA ASP A 27 4.36 7.73 -5.65
C ASP A 27 4.77 7.92 -4.18
N GLY A 28 3.80 7.96 -3.25
CA GLY A 28 4.08 8.04 -1.82
C GLY A 28 4.79 6.80 -1.25
N ARG A 29 4.66 5.63 -1.91
CA ARG A 29 5.27 4.34 -1.51
C ARG A 29 6.45 3.96 -2.40
N ARG A 30 6.23 3.99 -3.72
CA ARG A 30 7.19 3.58 -4.75
C ARG A 30 8.23 4.66 -5.04
N GLY A 31 7.86 5.94 -4.85
CA GLY A 31 8.58 7.07 -5.42
C GLY A 31 8.08 7.38 -6.82
N GLN A 32 8.56 8.50 -7.39
CA GLN A 32 8.13 9.03 -8.68
C GLN A 32 8.09 7.93 -9.77
N SER A 33 6.91 7.74 -10.36
CA SER A 33 6.71 6.72 -11.39
C SER A 33 5.61 7.09 -12.39
N LEU A 34 5.18 6.11 -13.20
CA LEU A 34 4.08 6.28 -14.14
C LEU A 34 2.72 6.21 -13.44
N VAL A 35 1.75 6.99 -13.93
CA VAL A 35 0.36 6.96 -13.42
C VAL A 35 -0.26 5.57 -13.45
N VAL A 36 0.08 4.75 -14.46
CA VAL A 36 -0.42 3.37 -14.58
C VAL A 36 0.04 2.49 -13.41
N TYR A 37 1.23 2.74 -12.84
CA TYR A 37 1.69 2.01 -11.67
C TYR A 37 0.95 2.46 -10.41
N ALA A 38 0.67 3.76 -10.27
CA ALA A 38 -0.16 4.24 -9.16
C ALA A 38 -1.57 3.62 -9.19
N ILE A 39 -2.17 3.47 -10.38
CA ILE A 39 -3.47 2.80 -10.55
C ILE A 39 -3.38 1.31 -10.19
N ALA A 40 -2.37 0.60 -10.70
CA ALA A 40 -2.18 -0.82 -10.43
C ALA A 40 -1.92 -1.09 -8.94
N GLU A 41 -1.13 -0.25 -8.27
CA GLU A 41 -0.88 -0.32 -6.83
C GLU A 41 -2.13 0.04 -6.03
N GLY A 42 -2.89 1.05 -6.43
CA GLY A 42 -4.13 1.44 -5.75
C GLY A 42 -5.15 0.30 -5.69
N ARG A 43 -5.28 -0.49 -6.76
CA ARG A 43 -6.18 -1.66 -6.80
C ARG A 43 -5.73 -2.74 -5.82
N ARG A 44 -4.44 -3.10 -5.81
CA ARG A 44 -3.90 -4.10 -4.87
C ARG A 44 -3.94 -3.62 -3.42
N CYS A 45 -3.70 -2.34 -3.19
CA CYS A 45 -3.82 -1.72 -1.87
C CYS A 45 -5.26 -1.83 -1.35
N ALA A 46 -6.27 -1.61 -2.21
CA ALA A 46 -7.67 -1.79 -1.83
C ALA A 46 -8.01 -3.24 -1.47
N GLU A 47 -7.46 -4.21 -2.21
CA GLU A 47 -7.58 -5.64 -1.88
C GLU A 47 -6.96 -5.95 -0.50
N ALA A 48 -5.76 -5.43 -0.22
CA ALA A 48 -5.09 -5.59 1.07
C ALA A 48 -5.89 -4.98 2.24
N VAL A 49 -6.46 -3.78 2.04
CA VAL A 49 -7.35 -3.13 3.02
C VAL A 49 -8.59 -3.99 3.27
N ASN A 50 -9.22 -4.51 2.20
CA ASN A 50 -10.40 -5.35 2.34
C ASN A 50 -10.10 -6.67 3.06
N SER A 51 -8.98 -7.33 2.75
CA SER A 51 -8.57 -8.56 3.47
C SER A 51 -8.34 -8.28 4.96
N PHE A 52 -7.63 -7.19 5.29
CA PHE A 52 -7.41 -6.78 6.67
C PHE A 52 -8.73 -6.58 7.44
N LEU A 53 -9.70 -5.88 6.86
CA LEU A 53 -11.00 -5.64 7.51
C LEU A 53 -11.85 -6.91 7.66
N ARG A 54 -11.62 -7.93 6.83
CA ARG A 54 -12.32 -9.22 6.93
C ARG A 54 -11.77 -10.11 8.04
N GLU A 55 -10.47 -10.04 8.32
CA GLU A 55 -9.82 -10.76 9.43
C GLU A 55 -10.18 -10.20 10.81
N GLU A 56 -10.66 -8.94 10.89
CA GLU A 56 -11.11 -8.30 12.14
C GLU A 56 -12.56 -8.68 12.55
N ASN A 57 -13.25 -9.58 11.82
CA ASN A 57 -14.59 -10.11 12.15
C ASN A 57 -14.53 -11.57 12.61
#